data_AF-A0AA39J9K1-F1
#
_entry.id   AF-A0AA39J9K1-F1
#
_cell.length_a   1.000
_cell.length_b   1.000
_cell.length_c   1.000
_cell.angle_alpha   90.00
_cell.angle_beta   90.00
_cell.angle_gamma   90.00
#
_symmetry.space_group_name_H-M   'P 1'
#
loop_
_entity.id
_entity.type
_entity.pdbx_description
1 polymer ?
#
loop_
_entity_poly.entity_id
_entity_poly.type
_entity_poly.pdbx_seq_one_letter_code
_entity_poly.pdbx_strand_id
1 'polypeptide(L)'
;MRIQLLIPYHDGASYFAAYLAYSNVHFRPEVCWLIVVLAAYLTESKGNDPFDYEQRFPEDKRYEELGPLARVWRTYLEESGAFDIEMLEGWRDGLDVLLVFAGLFSAVVTTFVVQTSQSLQVNYGQVTATLLFELIDVQRAAANGTLVNNVPRSDLTPFSDFRPTISDSLINGLWFTSLSFSLTTALFAVLTKQWIHQYIAMPSGTPQDRCRVRQFRYMGLEQWGVGFIIGLLPLLLSISLGIFLVGLVLFLAPLQAAIASIVGSITLISFAAYFVSNFLPIMYPSCPYKTPLSQYMFLSYAYIIHLITLVTSALTPTK
;
A
#
# COMPACT_ATOMS: atom_id res chain seq x y z
N MET A 1 -13.64 18.87 -45.66
CA MET A 1 -12.56 19.86 -45.40
C MET A 1 -11.24 19.12 -45.59
N ARG A 2 -10.52 19.42 -46.68
CA ARG A 2 -9.24 18.80 -47.04
C ARG A 2 -8.15 19.30 -46.10
N ILE A 3 -7.38 18.39 -45.51
CA ILE A 3 -6.02 18.70 -45.06
C ILE A 3 -5.11 17.78 -45.87
N GLN A 4 -4.55 18.34 -46.95
CA GLN A 4 -3.44 17.74 -47.69
C GLN A 4 -2.18 17.97 -46.85
N LEU A 5 -1.73 16.94 -46.14
CA LEU A 5 -0.38 16.87 -45.58
C LEU A 5 0.53 16.25 -46.64
N LEU A 6 1.16 17.13 -47.42
CA LEU A 6 2.37 16.83 -48.18
C LEU A 6 3.49 16.56 -47.16
N ILE A 7 3.79 15.29 -46.93
CA ILE A 7 4.97 14.86 -46.15
C ILE A 7 5.95 14.23 -47.14
N PRO A 8 7.23 14.64 -47.15
CA PRO A 8 8.19 14.18 -48.13
C PRO A 8 8.46 12.68 -48.00
N TYR A 9 8.64 12.08 -49.15
CA TYR A 9 8.79 10.65 -49.41
C TYR A 9 10.19 10.18 -49.01
N HIS A 10 10.51 10.07 -47.70
CA HIS A 10 11.83 9.56 -47.31
C HIS A 10 12.02 8.94 -45.91
N ASP A 11 10.98 8.57 -45.17
CA ASP A 11 11.18 7.95 -43.84
C ASP A 11 10.24 6.78 -43.51
N GLY A 12 10.82 5.64 -43.14
CA GLY A 12 10.14 4.43 -42.67
C GLY A 12 9.29 4.65 -41.41
N ALA A 13 9.59 5.67 -40.61
CA ALA A 13 8.79 6.11 -39.48
C ALA A 13 7.36 6.52 -39.87
N SER A 14 7.20 7.04 -41.10
CA SER A 14 5.90 7.46 -41.64
C SER A 14 4.97 6.28 -41.93
N TYR A 15 5.53 5.14 -42.31
CA TYR A 15 4.78 3.90 -42.55
C TYR A 15 4.33 3.24 -41.24
N PHE A 16 5.14 3.32 -40.19
CA PHE A 16 4.81 2.78 -38.87
C PHE A 16 3.66 3.56 -38.20
N ALA A 17 3.69 4.90 -38.30
CA ALA A 17 2.60 5.76 -37.83
C ALA A 17 1.29 5.54 -38.62
N ALA A 18 1.38 5.38 -39.94
CA ALA A 18 0.22 5.08 -40.79
C ALA A 18 -0.38 3.68 -40.50
N TYR A 19 0.44 2.70 -40.15
CA TYR A 19 -0.01 1.33 -39.86
C TYR A 19 -0.62 1.20 -38.45
N LEU A 20 -0.10 1.92 -37.46
CA LEU A 20 -0.72 2.02 -36.13
C LEU A 20 -2.09 2.71 -36.18
N ALA A 21 -2.30 3.64 -37.12
CA ALA A 21 -3.60 4.23 -37.38
C ALA A 21 -4.57 3.31 -38.15
N TYR A 22 -4.06 2.31 -38.87
CA TYR A 22 -4.85 1.37 -39.69
C TYR A 22 -5.15 0.03 -38.97
N SER A 23 -4.31 -0.34 -38.00
CA SER A 23 -4.53 -1.48 -37.10
C SER A 23 -5.58 -1.09 -36.07
N ASN A 24 -6.74 -1.73 -36.13
CA ASN A 24 -7.94 -1.54 -35.27
C ASN A 24 -7.69 -1.92 -33.78
N VAL A 25 -6.55 -1.53 -33.21
CA VAL A 25 -6.20 -1.65 -31.80
C VAL A 25 -6.26 -0.23 -31.24
N HIS A 26 -7.26 0.03 -30.40
CA HIS A 26 -7.47 1.32 -29.74
C HIS A 26 -6.29 1.63 -28.78
N PHE A 27 -5.18 2.11 -29.31
CA PHE A 27 -4.12 2.70 -28.50
C PHE A 27 -4.58 4.07 -28.00
N ARG A 28 -4.42 4.32 -26.70
CA ARG A 28 -4.61 5.67 -26.16
C ARG A 28 -3.57 6.62 -26.79
N PRO A 29 -3.91 7.90 -27.01
CA PRO A 29 -3.03 8.89 -27.66
C PRO A 29 -1.67 9.07 -26.97
N GLU A 30 -1.56 8.75 -25.68
CA GLU A 30 -0.33 8.88 -24.90
C GLU A 30 0.74 7.83 -25.29
N VAL A 31 0.33 6.66 -25.78
CA VAL A 31 1.25 5.59 -26.21
C VAL A 31 1.83 5.86 -27.60
N CYS A 32 1.03 6.47 -28.49
CA CYS A 32 1.55 6.97 -29.77
C CYS A 32 2.64 8.02 -29.58
N TRP A 33 2.53 8.84 -28.53
CA TRP A 33 3.53 9.87 -28.24
C TRP A 33 4.86 9.28 -27.77
N LEU A 34 4.83 8.27 -26.88
CA LEU A 34 6.05 7.58 -26.44
C LEU A 34 6.77 6.87 -27.60
N ILE A 35 6.03 6.26 -28.51
CA ILE A 35 6.59 5.53 -29.66
C ILE A 35 7.20 6.50 -30.68
N VAL A 36 6.56 7.65 -30.93
CA VAL A 36 7.10 8.70 -31.82
C VAL A 36 8.32 9.38 -31.20
N VAL A 37 8.33 9.60 -29.89
CA VAL A 37 9.51 10.14 -29.19
C VAL A 37 10.66 9.15 -29.17
N LEU A 38 10.42 7.85 -28.94
CA LEU A 38 11.45 6.83 -29.09
C LEU A 38 11.99 6.81 -30.53
N ALA A 39 11.13 6.88 -31.54
CA ALA A 39 11.56 6.92 -32.94
C ALA A 39 12.38 8.18 -33.29
N ALA A 40 12.07 9.33 -32.67
CA ALA A 40 12.81 10.59 -32.85
C ALA A 40 14.12 10.65 -32.05
N TYR A 41 14.20 9.97 -30.91
CA TYR A 41 15.42 9.93 -30.07
C TYR A 41 16.48 8.99 -30.65
N LEU A 42 16.06 7.97 -31.42
CA LEU A 42 16.94 7.01 -32.08
C LEU A 42 17.74 7.59 -33.26
N THR A 43 17.44 8.80 -33.73
CA THR A 43 18.14 9.41 -34.88
C THR A 43 19.37 10.26 -34.54
N GLU A 44 19.73 10.45 -33.26
CA GLU A 44 20.72 11.48 -32.89
C GLU A 44 21.76 11.08 -31.82
N SER A 45 22.42 9.93 -31.94
CA SER A 45 23.60 9.62 -31.12
C SER A 45 24.66 8.81 -31.88
N LYS A 46 25.77 9.46 -32.26
CA LYS A 46 26.99 8.80 -32.78
C LYS A 46 28.12 8.95 -31.75
N GLY A 47 28.27 7.95 -30.88
CA GLY A 47 29.47 7.79 -30.06
C GLY A 47 29.24 6.94 -28.82
N ASN A 48 29.72 5.67 -28.85
CA ASN A 48 29.79 4.70 -27.75
C ASN A 48 28.66 4.82 -26.70
N ASP A 49 27.43 4.90 -27.21
CA ASP A 49 26.22 5.03 -26.43
C ASP A 49 25.77 3.62 -26.00
N PRO A 50 25.56 3.35 -24.71
CA PRO A 50 24.97 2.10 -24.23
C PRO A 50 23.61 1.78 -24.89
N PHE A 51 22.95 2.81 -25.44
CA PHE A 51 21.67 2.77 -26.13
C PHE A 51 21.80 2.79 -27.67
N ASP A 52 23.00 2.57 -28.23
CA ASP A 52 23.19 2.39 -29.69
C ASP A 52 22.68 1.01 -30.13
N TYR A 53 21.35 0.90 -30.31
CA TYR A 53 20.73 -0.34 -30.76
C TYR A 53 21.08 -0.70 -32.21
N GLU A 54 21.62 0.23 -33.00
CA GLU A 54 22.02 -0.04 -34.39
C GLU A 54 23.29 -0.90 -34.46
N GLN A 55 24.19 -0.74 -33.49
CA GLN A 55 25.33 -1.65 -33.32
C GLN A 55 24.92 -2.99 -32.70
N ARG A 56 23.94 -2.99 -31.79
CA ARG A 56 23.54 -4.17 -31.01
C ARG A 56 22.62 -5.11 -31.80
N PHE A 57 21.79 -4.56 -32.69
CA PHE A 57 20.92 -5.31 -33.59
C PHE A 57 21.07 -4.77 -35.02
N PRO A 58 21.58 -5.57 -35.97
CA PRO A 58 21.76 -5.14 -37.36
C PRO A 58 20.42 -4.81 -38.02
N GLU A 59 20.45 -3.96 -39.06
CA GLU A 59 19.26 -3.67 -39.87
C GLU A 59 18.66 -4.95 -40.45
N ASP A 60 17.33 -5.05 -40.40
CA ASP A 60 16.63 -6.17 -41.02
C ASP A 60 16.64 -6.00 -42.55
N LYS A 61 16.28 -7.07 -43.27
CA LYS A 61 16.09 -6.95 -44.71
C LYS A 61 14.90 -6.06 -44.98
N ARG A 62 14.98 -5.26 -46.04
CA ARG A 62 13.85 -4.47 -46.55
C ARG A 62 12.60 -5.37 -46.67
N TYR A 63 11.50 -4.94 -46.05
CA TYR A 63 10.21 -5.66 -45.89
C TYR A 63 10.13 -6.72 -44.77
N GLU A 64 11.22 -7.01 -44.04
CA GLU A 64 11.24 -7.91 -42.87
C GLU A 64 11.28 -7.15 -41.53
N GLU A 65 11.29 -5.81 -41.54
CA GLU A 65 11.35 -4.90 -40.38
C GLU A 65 10.23 -5.07 -39.34
N LEU A 66 9.14 -5.78 -39.70
CA LEU A 66 8.00 -6.08 -38.82
C LEU A 66 7.81 -7.58 -38.60
N GLY A 67 8.71 -8.40 -39.15
CA GLY A 67 8.70 -9.84 -39.00
C GLY A 67 8.78 -10.28 -37.54
N PRO A 68 8.47 -11.55 -37.23
CA PRO A 68 8.45 -12.05 -35.85
C PRO A 68 9.81 -11.96 -35.13
N LEU A 69 10.90 -11.88 -35.90
CA LEU A 69 12.28 -11.78 -35.43
C LEU A 69 12.90 -10.39 -35.63
N ALA A 70 12.12 -9.41 -36.07
CA ALA A 70 12.61 -8.08 -36.42
C ALA A 70 13.30 -7.37 -35.25
N ARG A 71 14.26 -6.51 -35.59
CA ARG A 71 15.03 -5.64 -34.70
C ARG A 71 14.11 -4.89 -33.73
N VAL A 72 13.02 -4.32 -34.22
CA VAL A 72 12.08 -3.53 -33.40
C VAL A 72 11.57 -4.29 -32.17
N TRP A 73 11.26 -5.59 -32.32
CA TRP A 73 10.78 -6.42 -31.21
C TRP A 73 11.89 -6.76 -30.22
N ARG A 74 13.14 -6.91 -30.69
CA ARG A 74 14.29 -7.19 -29.83
C ARG A 74 14.68 -5.97 -29.01
N THR A 75 14.77 -4.81 -29.66
CA THR A 75 14.99 -3.52 -29.02
C THR A 75 13.91 -3.24 -27.98
N TYR A 76 12.63 -3.45 -28.34
CA TYR A 76 11.53 -3.26 -27.39
C TYR A 76 11.64 -4.18 -26.16
N LEU A 77 11.96 -5.47 -26.34
CA LEU A 77 12.12 -6.40 -25.21
C LEU A 77 13.25 -6.02 -24.27
N GLU A 78 14.33 -5.47 -24.81
CA GLU A 78 15.47 -5.01 -24.02
C GLU A 78 15.11 -3.80 -23.18
N GLU A 79 14.51 -2.78 -23.79
CA GLU A 79 14.06 -1.57 -23.08
C GLU A 79 12.96 -1.85 -22.07
N SER A 80 11.93 -2.59 -22.48
CA SER A 80 10.85 -2.97 -21.58
C SER A 80 11.33 -3.88 -20.45
N GLY A 81 12.34 -4.72 -20.69
CA GLY A 81 12.98 -5.55 -19.68
C GLY A 81 13.71 -4.72 -18.63
N ALA A 82 14.48 -3.71 -19.05
CA ALA A 82 15.16 -2.80 -18.12
C ALA A 82 14.15 -2.02 -17.26
N PHE A 83 13.10 -1.48 -17.88
CA PHE A 83 12.02 -0.79 -17.17
C PHE A 83 11.27 -1.71 -16.18
N ASP A 84 10.94 -2.94 -16.60
CA ASP A 84 10.26 -3.90 -15.74
C ASP A 84 11.12 -4.28 -14.54
N ILE A 85 12.43 -4.47 -14.73
CA ILE A 85 13.36 -4.77 -13.63
C ILE A 85 13.36 -3.63 -12.61
N GLU A 86 13.58 -2.39 -13.06
CA GLU A 86 13.63 -1.23 -12.16
C GLU A 86 12.33 -1.06 -11.36
N MET A 87 11.18 -1.13 -12.02
CA MET A 87 9.88 -1.01 -11.37
C MET A 87 9.64 -2.13 -10.35
N LEU A 88 9.93 -3.37 -10.72
CA LEU A 88 9.63 -4.55 -9.90
C LEU A 88 10.60 -4.73 -8.75
N GLU A 89 11.87 -4.34 -8.90
CA GLU A 89 12.84 -4.29 -7.81
C GLU A 89 12.37 -3.33 -6.72
N GLY A 90 11.98 -2.10 -7.08
CA GLY A 90 11.42 -1.14 -6.12
C GLY A 90 10.19 -1.66 -5.39
N TRP A 91 9.28 -2.35 -6.09
CA TRP A 91 8.12 -2.98 -5.47
C TRP A 91 8.49 -4.13 -4.55
N ARG A 92 9.38 -5.03 -5.00
CA ARG A 92 9.80 -6.20 -4.22
C ARG A 92 10.51 -5.77 -2.94
N ASP A 93 11.45 -4.84 -3.04
CA ASP A 93 12.21 -4.34 -1.91
C ASP A 93 11.29 -3.64 -0.89
N GLY A 94 10.33 -2.84 -1.36
CA GLY A 94 9.30 -2.25 -0.50
C GLY A 94 8.44 -3.30 0.21
N LEU A 95 8.02 -4.34 -0.50
CA LEU A 95 7.24 -5.45 0.07
C LEU A 95 8.04 -6.29 1.07
N ASP A 96 9.34 -6.50 0.84
CA ASP A 96 10.25 -7.18 1.77
C ASP A 96 10.36 -6.43 3.10
N VAL A 97 10.62 -5.13 3.04
CA VAL A 97 10.68 -4.28 4.24
C VAL A 97 9.34 -4.30 4.98
N LEU A 98 8.23 -4.21 4.24
CA LEU A 98 6.89 -4.21 4.82
C LEU A 98 6.57 -5.52 5.55
N LEU A 99 6.96 -6.67 4.99
CA LEU A 99 6.75 -7.98 5.59
C LEU A 99 7.56 -8.15 6.88
N VAL A 100 8.82 -7.72 6.89
CA VAL A 100 9.65 -7.75 8.10
C VAL A 100 9.04 -6.88 9.19
N PHE A 101 8.63 -5.64 8.84
CA PHE A 101 7.97 -4.76 9.79
C PHE A 101 6.67 -5.36 10.32
N ALA A 102 5.80 -5.88 9.44
CA ALA A 102 4.53 -6.48 9.84
C ALA A 102 4.73 -7.68 10.76
N GLY A 103 5.73 -8.53 10.50
CA GLY A 103 6.07 -9.67 11.37
C GLY A 103 6.53 -9.22 12.77
N LEU A 104 7.50 -8.31 12.84
CA LEU A 104 8.02 -7.79 14.10
C LEU A 104 6.94 -7.04 14.90
N PHE A 105 6.17 -6.18 14.23
CA PHE A 105 5.08 -5.44 14.83
C PHE A 105 3.99 -6.39 15.35
N SER A 106 3.59 -7.40 14.58
CA SER A 106 2.60 -8.38 15.02
C SER A 106 3.07 -9.15 16.25
N ALA A 107 4.37 -9.48 16.34
CA ALA A 107 4.93 -10.12 17.53
C ALA A 107 4.80 -9.23 18.77
N VAL A 108 5.13 -7.94 18.65
CA VAL A 108 4.97 -6.96 19.74
C VAL A 108 3.49 -6.82 20.12
N VAL A 109 2.57 -6.63 19.18
CA VAL A 109 1.14 -6.53 19.50
C VAL A 109 0.64 -7.81 20.17
N THR A 110 1.12 -8.98 19.75
CA THR A 110 0.73 -10.26 20.33
C THR A 110 1.12 -10.37 21.80
N THR A 111 2.28 -9.85 22.23
CA THR A 111 2.66 -9.90 23.65
C THR A 111 1.68 -9.11 24.52
N PHE A 112 1.28 -7.93 24.06
CA PHE A 112 0.27 -7.10 24.71
C PHE A 112 -1.11 -7.77 24.73
N VAL A 113 -1.54 -8.33 23.60
CA VAL A 113 -2.81 -9.07 23.49
C VAL A 113 -2.85 -10.28 24.44
N VAL A 114 -1.76 -11.05 24.54
CA VAL A 114 -1.67 -12.19 25.47
C VAL A 114 -1.81 -11.72 26.91
N GLN A 115 -1.22 -10.57 27.25
CA GLN A 115 -1.31 -9.99 28.59
C GLN A 115 -2.72 -9.47 28.92
N THR A 116 -3.36 -8.73 28.02
CA THR A 116 -4.65 -8.08 28.31
C THR A 116 -5.87 -8.94 27.99
N SER A 117 -5.75 -9.96 27.15
CA SER A 117 -6.87 -10.87 26.89
C SER A 117 -7.33 -11.60 28.15
N GLN A 118 -6.45 -11.73 29.14
CA GLN A 118 -6.78 -12.28 30.46
C GLN A 118 -7.77 -11.39 31.23
N SER A 119 -7.80 -10.07 30.99
CA SER A 119 -8.80 -9.18 31.62
C SER A 119 -10.20 -9.33 31.03
N LEU A 120 -10.34 -10.05 29.92
CA LEU A 120 -11.63 -10.45 29.36
C LEU A 120 -12.17 -11.76 29.94
N GLN A 121 -11.50 -12.31 30.97
CA GLN A 121 -11.91 -13.53 31.66
C GLN A 121 -12.00 -13.30 33.17
N VAL A 122 -12.71 -14.19 33.85
CA VAL A 122 -12.82 -14.19 35.32
C VAL A 122 -11.45 -14.38 35.94
N ASN A 123 -11.04 -13.44 36.79
CA ASN A 123 -9.82 -13.59 37.59
C ASN A 123 -10.11 -14.40 38.87
N TYR A 124 -9.97 -15.72 38.79
CA TYR A 124 -10.13 -16.61 39.95
C TYR A 124 -9.15 -16.29 41.09
N GLY A 125 -7.98 -15.71 40.79
CA GLY A 125 -7.05 -15.25 41.81
C GLY A 125 -7.63 -14.11 42.64
N GLN A 126 -8.26 -13.13 41.98
CA GLN A 126 -8.94 -12.02 42.65
C GLN A 126 -10.15 -12.50 43.46
N VAL A 127 -10.99 -13.39 42.88
CA VAL A 127 -12.14 -13.99 43.58
C VAL A 127 -11.66 -14.75 44.83
N THR A 128 -10.58 -15.52 44.72
CA THR A 128 -10.02 -16.26 45.86
C THR A 128 -9.50 -15.30 46.92
N ALA A 129 -8.77 -14.24 46.53
CA ALA A 129 -8.26 -13.25 47.46
C ALA A 129 -9.38 -12.52 48.22
N THR A 130 -10.45 -12.10 47.55
CA THR A 130 -11.59 -11.44 48.19
C THR A 130 -12.31 -12.36 49.18
N LEU A 131 -12.54 -13.63 48.81
CA LEU A 131 -13.14 -14.62 49.72
C LEU A 131 -12.24 -14.94 50.92
N LEU A 132 -10.92 -14.94 50.74
CA LEU A 132 -9.97 -15.10 51.85
C LEU A 132 -9.99 -13.89 52.80
N PHE A 133 -10.12 -12.66 52.28
CA PHE A 133 -10.30 -11.48 53.12
C PHE A 133 -11.60 -11.54 53.93
N GLU A 134 -12.72 -11.93 53.30
CA GLU A 134 -13.99 -12.14 54.01
C GLU A 134 -13.84 -13.20 55.12
N LEU A 135 -13.15 -14.32 54.84
CA LEU A 135 -12.89 -15.34 55.85
C LEU A 135 -12.09 -14.80 57.06
N ILE A 136 -11.05 -14.00 56.81
CA ILE A 136 -10.24 -13.39 57.86
C ILE A 136 -11.08 -12.39 58.69
N ASP A 137 -11.94 -11.62 58.03
CA ASP A 137 -12.80 -10.64 58.72
C ASP A 137 -13.87 -11.33 59.56
N VAL A 138 -14.45 -12.43 59.08
CA VAL A 138 -15.36 -13.28 59.89
C VAL A 138 -14.65 -13.85 61.12
N GLN A 139 -13.41 -14.32 60.98
CA GLN A 139 -12.63 -14.82 62.12
C GLN A 139 -12.34 -13.72 63.15
N ARG A 140 -11.97 -12.52 62.72
CA ARG A 140 -11.76 -11.36 63.61
C ARG A 140 -13.05 -10.92 64.29
N ALA A 141 -14.16 -10.89 63.56
CA ALA A 141 -15.46 -10.52 64.10
C ALA A 141 -15.91 -11.50 65.19
N ALA A 142 -15.72 -12.80 64.97
CA ALA A 142 -16.01 -13.85 65.95
C ALA A 142 -15.13 -13.73 67.19
N ALA A 143 -13.82 -13.46 67.03
CA ALA A 143 -12.89 -13.27 68.14
C ALA A 143 -13.21 -12.04 69.00
N ASN A 144 -13.72 -10.97 68.38
CA ASN A 144 -14.14 -9.75 69.08
C ASN A 144 -15.58 -9.81 69.64
N GLY A 145 -16.26 -10.96 69.53
CA GLY A 145 -17.64 -11.13 70.01
C GLY A 145 -18.69 -10.34 69.23
N THR A 146 -18.36 -9.91 68.01
CA THR A 146 -19.29 -9.20 67.12
C THR A 146 -20.07 -10.18 66.25
N LEU A 147 -21.29 -9.81 65.86
CA LEU A 147 -22.15 -10.65 65.03
C LEU A 147 -21.59 -10.74 63.60
N VAL A 148 -21.54 -11.97 63.04
CA VAL A 148 -21.05 -12.26 61.68
C VAL A 148 -21.79 -11.46 60.60
N ASN A 149 -23.07 -11.15 60.82
CA ASN A 149 -23.86 -10.34 59.88
C ASN A 149 -23.36 -8.88 59.73
N ASN A 150 -22.48 -8.41 60.62
CA ASN A 150 -21.87 -7.09 60.51
C ASN A 150 -20.63 -7.10 59.59
N VAL A 151 -20.16 -8.27 59.15
CA VAL A 151 -19.05 -8.38 58.20
C VAL A 151 -19.58 -8.15 56.78
N PRO A 152 -19.00 -7.22 56.00
CA PRO A 152 -19.35 -7.03 54.60
C PRO A 152 -19.12 -8.33 53.83
N ARG A 153 -20.14 -8.78 53.09
CA ARG A 153 -20.00 -9.94 52.18
C ARG A 153 -19.19 -9.53 50.96
N SER A 154 -18.43 -10.48 50.40
CA SER A 154 -17.71 -10.24 49.16
C SER A 154 -18.67 -9.96 48.00
N ASP A 155 -18.38 -8.91 47.24
CA ASP A 155 -19.12 -8.58 46.00
C ASP A 155 -18.82 -9.57 44.86
N LEU A 156 -17.71 -10.31 44.96
CA LEU A 156 -17.25 -11.29 43.97
C LEU A 156 -17.48 -12.71 44.47
N THR A 157 -18.18 -13.53 43.69
CA THR A 157 -18.40 -14.95 43.95
C THR A 157 -18.07 -15.78 42.70
N PRO A 158 -17.80 -17.09 42.81
CA PRO A 158 -17.56 -17.95 41.65
C PRO A 158 -18.72 -18.02 40.65
N PHE A 159 -19.91 -17.56 41.06
CA PHE A 159 -21.15 -17.60 40.27
C PHE A 159 -21.60 -16.21 39.81
N SER A 160 -20.85 -15.14 40.09
CA SER A 160 -21.20 -13.80 39.62
C SER A 160 -21.06 -13.71 38.11
N ASP A 161 -22.05 -13.11 37.44
CA ASP A 161 -22.00 -12.84 36.01
C ASP A 161 -20.81 -11.93 35.67
N PHE A 162 -19.83 -12.49 34.97
CA PHE A 162 -18.65 -11.75 34.56
C PHE A 162 -18.95 -10.85 33.38
N ARG A 163 -18.66 -9.56 33.54
CA ARG A 163 -18.68 -8.57 32.46
C ARG A 163 -17.35 -7.81 32.48
N PRO A 164 -16.55 -7.87 31.40
CA PRO A 164 -15.33 -7.08 31.31
C PRO A 164 -15.67 -5.60 31.40
N THR A 165 -14.74 -4.80 31.93
CA THR A 165 -14.92 -3.35 31.93
C THR A 165 -14.95 -2.83 30.49
N ILE A 166 -15.60 -1.68 30.29
CA ILE A 166 -15.64 -1.02 28.98
C ILE A 166 -14.22 -0.69 28.52
N SER A 167 -13.35 -0.25 29.42
CA SER A 167 -11.94 0.02 29.14
C SER A 167 -11.17 -1.21 28.69
N ASP A 168 -11.32 -2.35 29.38
CA ASP A 168 -10.65 -3.60 29.01
C ASP A 168 -11.10 -4.09 27.64
N SER A 169 -12.40 -3.99 27.37
CA SER A 169 -12.98 -4.37 26.08
C SER A 169 -12.48 -3.48 24.95
N LEU A 170 -12.38 -2.17 25.17
CA LEU A 170 -11.87 -1.21 24.19
C LEU A 170 -10.39 -1.41 23.89
N ILE A 171 -9.55 -1.57 24.90
CA ILE A 171 -8.10 -1.77 24.73
C ILE A 171 -7.84 -3.06 23.96
N ASN A 172 -8.44 -4.18 24.39
CA ASN A 172 -8.31 -5.44 23.68
C ASN A 172 -8.87 -5.35 22.25
N GLY A 173 -10.03 -4.72 22.06
CA GLY A 173 -10.61 -4.51 20.74
C GLY A 173 -9.69 -3.74 19.79
N LEU A 174 -9.07 -2.66 20.27
CA LEU A 174 -8.09 -1.88 19.50
C LEU A 174 -6.88 -2.76 19.11
N TRP A 175 -6.32 -3.52 20.05
CA TRP A 175 -5.13 -4.33 19.76
C TRP A 175 -5.40 -5.54 18.88
N PHE A 176 -6.54 -6.22 19.04
CA PHE A 176 -6.97 -7.25 18.08
C PHE A 176 -7.17 -6.66 16.68
N THR A 177 -7.84 -5.50 16.58
CA THR A 177 -8.04 -4.81 15.29
C THR A 177 -6.72 -4.43 14.64
N SER A 178 -5.79 -3.88 15.43
CA SER A 178 -4.44 -3.57 14.98
C SER A 178 -3.74 -4.82 14.44
N LEU A 179 -3.74 -5.91 15.21
CA LEU A 179 -3.11 -7.17 14.81
C LEU A 179 -3.73 -7.73 13.52
N SER A 180 -5.06 -7.68 13.38
CA SER A 180 -5.75 -8.08 12.15
C SER A 180 -5.29 -7.27 10.95
N PHE A 181 -5.25 -5.93 11.03
CA PHE A 181 -4.78 -5.11 9.91
C PHE A 181 -3.30 -5.38 9.55
N SER A 182 -2.44 -5.62 10.53
CA SER A 182 -1.04 -5.97 10.29
C SER A 182 -0.91 -7.31 9.54
N LEU A 183 -1.64 -8.34 9.98
CA LEU A 183 -1.64 -9.65 9.32
C LEU A 183 -2.28 -9.60 7.93
N THR A 184 -3.35 -8.82 7.76
CA THR A 184 -3.95 -8.57 6.43
C THR A 184 -2.93 -7.92 5.51
N THR A 185 -2.20 -6.90 5.98
CA THR A 185 -1.14 -6.24 5.19
C THR A 185 -0.07 -7.25 4.76
N ALA A 186 0.39 -8.11 5.68
CA ALA A 186 1.38 -9.14 5.37
C ALA A 186 0.84 -10.15 4.34
N LEU A 187 -0.41 -10.59 4.47
CA LEU A 187 -1.05 -11.51 3.52
C LEU A 187 -1.10 -10.91 2.12
N PHE A 188 -1.55 -9.65 1.99
CA PHE A 188 -1.58 -8.98 0.69
C PHE A 188 -0.17 -8.73 0.14
N ALA A 189 0.82 -8.41 0.97
CA ALA A 189 2.20 -8.27 0.52
C ALA A 189 2.74 -9.58 -0.09
N VAL A 190 2.43 -10.72 0.51
CA VAL A 190 2.78 -12.05 -0.06
C VAL A 190 2.01 -12.29 -1.37
N LEU A 191 0.70 -12.02 -1.43
CA LEU A 191 -0.08 -12.17 -2.67
C LEU A 191 0.48 -11.32 -3.81
N THR A 192 0.83 -10.06 -3.53
CA THR A 192 1.37 -9.19 -4.56
C THR A 192 2.74 -9.65 -5.05
N LYS A 193 3.59 -10.22 -4.18
CA LYS A 193 4.82 -10.89 -4.62
C LYS A 193 4.55 -12.05 -5.58
N GLN A 194 3.50 -12.83 -5.34
CA GLN A 194 3.10 -13.90 -6.25
C GLN A 194 2.67 -13.35 -7.62
N TRP A 195 1.93 -12.24 -7.64
CA TRP A 195 1.54 -11.57 -8.89
C TRP A 195 2.75 -11.04 -9.66
N ILE A 196 3.70 -10.40 -8.98
CA ILE A 196 4.96 -9.91 -9.56
C ILE A 196 5.76 -11.08 -10.15
N HIS A 197 5.87 -12.20 -9.42
CA HIS A 197 6.56 -13.37 -9.90
C HIS A 197 5.93 -13.92 -11.19
N GLN A 198 4.59 -13.99 -11.24
CA GLN A 198 3.86 -14.44 -12.43
C GLN A 198 3.99 -13.47 -13.61
N TYR A 199 4.13 -12.17 -13.35
CA TYR A 199 4.35 -11.16 -14.38
C TYR A 199 5.69 -11.39 -15.10
N ILE A 200 6.77 -11.62 -14.35
CA ILE A 200 8.14 -11.80 -14.86
C ILE A 200 8.31 -13.13 -15.61
N ALA A 201 7.50 -14.14 -15.29
CA ALA A 201 7.60 -15.48 -15.88
C ALA A 201 7.60 -15.43 -17.42
N MET A 202 8.78 -15.55 -18.03
CA MET A 202 9.00 -15.24 -19.44
C MET A 202 8.32 -16.27 -20.35
N PRO A 203 7.45 -15.85 -21.27
CA PRO A 203 6.83 -16.76 -22.23
C PRO A 203 7.85 -17.29 -23.24
N SER A 204 7.74 -18.56 -23.62
CA SER A 204 8.44 -19.13 -24.77
C SER A 204 7.83 -18.63 -26.08
N GLY A 205 8.65 -18.36 -27.10
CA GLY A 205 8.17 -17.93 -28.42
C GLY A 205 9.12 -16.97 -29.15
N THR A 206 8.62 -16.39 -30.24
CA THR A 206 9.35 -15.38 -31.01
C THR A 206 9.45 -14.07 -30.22
N PRO A 207 10.41 -13.18 -30.52
CA PRO A 207 10.49 -11.84 -29.93
C PRO A 207 9.17 -11.07 -30.02
N GLN A 208 8.48 -11.14 -31.16
CA GLN A 208 7.17 -10.52 -31.34
C GLN A 208 6.11 -11.07 -30.36
N ASP A 209 6.02 -12.39 -30.20
CA ASP A 209 5.06 -13.01 -29.27
C ASP A 209 5.35 -12.59 -27.83
N ARG A 210 6.63 -12.59 -27.44
CA ARG A 210 7.07 -12.15 -26.12
C ARG A 210 6.71 -10.69 -25.85
N CYS A 211 6.90 -9.81 -26.84
CA CYS A 211 6.48 -8.40 -26.73
C CYS A 211 4.98 -8.27 -26.45
N ARG A 212 4.16 -8.98 -27.24
CA ARG A 212 2.70 -8.94 -27.14
C ARG A 212 2.22 -9.45 -25.78
N VAL A 213 2.76 -10.57 -25.30
CA VAL A 213 2.39 -11.12 -24.00
C VAL A 213 2.82 -10.21 -22.86
N ARG A 214 4.04 -9.67 -22.88
CA ARG A 214 4.49 -8.69 -21.87
C ARG A 214 3.57 -7.48 -21.86
N GLN A 215 3.27 -6.91 -23.02
CA GLN A 215 2.42 -5.72 -23.10
C GLN A 215 1.01 -5.99 -22.61
N PHE A 216 0.43 -7.14 -22.95
CA PHE A 216 -0.87 -7.57 -22.42
C PHE A 216 -0.85 -7.67 -20.89
N ARG A 217 0.19 -8.25 -20.30
CA ARG A 217 0.34 -8.35 -18.85
C ARG A 217 0.55 -7.00 -18.18
N TYR A 218 1.32 -6.11 -18.80
CA TYR A 218 1.57 -4.76 -18.30
C TYR A 218 0.28 -3.93 -18.28
N MET A 219 -0.47 -3.96 -19.37
CA MET A 219 -1.80 -3.36 -19.43
C MET A 219 -2.74 -3.94 -18.38
N GLY A 220 -2.66 -5.26 -18.13
CA GLY A 220 -3.37 -5.89 -17.02
C GLY A 220 -2.96 -5.33 -15.65
N LEU A 221 -1.66 -5.25 -15.36
CA LEU A 221 -1.16 -4.68 -14.10
C LEU A 221 -1.69 -3.26 -13.86
N GLU A 222 -1.69 -2.43 -14.90
CA GLU A 222 -2.18 -1.05 -14.85
C GLU A 222 -3.70 -0.98 -14.70
N GLN A 223 -4.45 -1.74 -15.50
CA GLN A 223 -5.91 -1.77 -15.47
C GLN A 223 -6.46 -2.27 -14.12
N TRP A 224 -5.80 -3.26 -13.52
CA TRP A 224 -6.17 -3.78 -12.19
C TRP A 224 -5.56 -3.00 -11.03
N GLY A 225 -4.77 -1.95 -11.31
CA GLY A 225 -4.24 -1.05 -10.29
C GLY A 225 -3.29 -1.73 -9.30
N VAL A 226 -2.48 -2.71 -9.74
CA VAL A 226 -1.58 -3.44 -8.83
C VAL A 226 -0.60 -2.50 -8.13
N GLY A 227 -0.08 -1.50 -8.84
CA GLY A 227 0.77 -0.46 -8.24
C GLY A 227 0.05 0.35 -7.15
N PHE A 228 -1.25 0.60 -7.30
CA PHE A 228 -2.06 1.27 -6.27
C PHE A 228 -2.25 0.39 -5.04
N ILE A 229 -2.51 -0.92 -5.23
CA ILE A 229 -2.60 -1.89 -4.13
C ILE A 229 -1.29 -1.89 -3.33
N ILE A 230 -0.14 -2.02 -4.00
CA ILE A 230 1.20 -1.99 -3.37
C ILE A 230 1.40 -0.68 -2.59
N GLY A 231 0.98 0.44 -3.16
CA GLY A 231 1.05 1.75 -2.50
C GLY A 231 0.17 1.86 -1.24
N LEU A 232 -0.95 1.13 -1.15
CA LEU A 232 -1.85 1.14 0.01
C LEU A 232 -1.34 0.31 1.19
N LEU A 233 -0.53 -0.73 0.94
CA LEU A 233 -0.10 -1.65 2.01
C LEU A 233 0.67 -0.93 3.14
N PRO A 234 1.63 -0.02 2.87
CA PRO A 234 2.29 0.76 3.91
C PRO A 234 1.33 1.63 4.74
N LEU A 235 0.25 2.15 4.14
CA LEU A 235 -0.76 2.90 4.90
C LEU A 235 -1.54 1.99 5.83
N LEU A 236 -1.97 0.82 5.35
CA LEU A 236 -2.74 -0.12 6.17
C LEU A 236 -1.94 -0.53 7.42
N LEU A 237 -0.63 -0.73 7.26
CA LEU A 237 0.28 -1.01 8.37
C LEU A 237 0.48 0.18 9.30
N SER A 238 0.52 1.40 8.75
CA SER A 238 0.64 2.62 9.55
C SER A 238 -0.64 2.90 10.36
N ILE A 239 -1.82 2.61 9.79
CA ILE A 239 -3.11 2.67 10.49
C ILE A 239 -3.13 1.65 11.62
N SER A 240 -2.69 0.42 11.36
CA SER A 240 -2.53 -0.62 12.36
C SER A 240 -1.65 -0.15 13.53
N LEU A 241 -0.47 0.38 13.24
CA LEU A 241 0.43 0.98 14.24
C LEU A 241 -0.24 2.10 15.04
N GLY A 242 -1.00 2.98 14.38
CA GLY A 242 -1.73 4.06 15.04
C GLY A 242 -2.79 3.56 16.02
N ILE A 243 -3.59 2.57 15.61
CA ILE A 243 -4.59 1.93 16.47
C ILE A 243 -3.91 1.29 17.69
N PHE A 244 -2.78 0.60 17.50
CA PHE A 244 -2.02 0.02 18.60
C PHE A 244 -1.52 1.07 19.59
N LEU A 245 -0.93 2.17 19.12
CA LEU A 245 -0.40 3.22 19.98
C LEU A 245 -1.50 3.96 20.74
N VAL A 246 -2.67 4.16 20.13
CA VAL A 246 -3.85 4.67 20.85
C VAL A 246 -4.23 3.72 21.99
N GLY A 247 -4.30 2.42 21.72
CA GLY A 247 -4.53 1.41 22.75
C GLY A 247 -3.46 1.42 23.85
N LEU A 248 -2.19 1.63 23.49
CA LEU A 248 -1.07 1.72 24.43
C LEU A 248 -1.20 2.92 25.37
N VAL A 249 -1.58 4.09 24.86
CA VAL A 249 -1.81 5.29 25.68
C VAL A 249 -2.99 5.08 26.64
N LEU A 250 -4.09 4.50 26.15
CA LEU A 250 -5.25 4.17 26.98
C LEU A 250 -4.93 3.16 28.08
N PHE A 251 -4.09 2.16 27.77
CA PHE A 251 -3.61 1.17 28.74
C PHE A 251 -2.72 1.79 29.82
N LEU A 252 -1.84 2.72 29.45
CA LEU A 252 -0.92 3.38 30.38
C LEU A 252 -1.59 4.44 31.26
N ALA A 253 -2.67 5.06 30.78
CA ALA A 253 -3.36 6.15 31.48
C ALA A 253 -3.77 5.82 32.94
N PRO A 254 -4.42 4.67 33.23
CA PRO A 254 -4.75 4.30 34.61
C PRO A 254 -3.54 3.83 35.43
N LEU A 255 -2.46 3.38 34.79
CA LEU A 255 -1.25 2.90 35.47
C LEU A 255 -0.39 4.05 35.99
N GLN A 256 -0.03 4.98 35.10
CA GLN A 256 0.84 6.11 35.41
C GLN A 256 0.66 7.22 34.37
N ALA A 257 -0.07 8.28 34.74
CA ALA A 257 -0.40 9.39 33.84
C ALA A 257 0.83 10.07 33.21
N ALA A 258 1.95 10.15 33.93
CA ALA A 258 3.19 10.72 33.41
C ALA A 258 3.75 9.91 32.23
N ILE A 259 3.79 8.58 32.33
CA ILE A 259 4.29 7.71 31.25
C ILE A 259 3.34 7.78 30.05
N ALA A 260 2.03 7.72 30.31
CA ALA A 260 1.01 7.84 29.25
C ALA A 260 1.12 9.16 28.49
N SER A 261 1.34 10.29 29.18
CA SER A 261 1.50 11.60 28.56
C SER A 261 2.76 11.68 27.69
N ILE A 262 3.89 11.13 28.14
CA ILE A 262 5.13 11.09 27.36
C ILE A 262 4.95 10.26 26.09
N VAL A 263 4.45 9.01 26.22
CA VAL A 263 4.20 8.12 25.08
C VAL A 263 3.18 8.71 24.12
N GLY A 264 2.11 9.33 24.64
CA GLY A 264 1.08 10.00 23.84
C GLY A 264 1.63 11.19 23.07
N SER A 265 2.50 12.00 23.68
CA SER A 265 3.12 13.16 23.02
C SER A 265 4.04 12.73 21.88
N ILE A 266 4.89 11.71 22.11
CA ILE A 266 5.77 11.14 21.07
C ILE A 266 4.94 10.58 19.91
N THR A 267 3.88 9.83 20.24
CA THR A 267 2.96 9.27 19.24
C THR A 267 2.32 10.36 18.41
N LEU A 268 1.79 11.40 19.05
CA LEU A 268 1.11 12.52 18.39
C LEU A 268 2.04 13.27 17.44
N ILE A 269 3.25 13.60 17.90
CA ILE A 269 4.25 14.30 17.08
C ILE A 269 4.66 13.44 15.88
N SER A 270 4.90 12.13 16.10
CA SER A 270 5.31 11.21 15.04
C SER A 270 4.22 11.06 13.96
N PHE A 271 2.96 10.86 14.37
CA PHE A 271 1.85 10.77 13.43
C PHE A 271 1.54 12.11 12.75
N ALA A 272 1.66 13.23 13.46
CA ALA A 272 1.52 14.55 12.84
C ALA A 272 2.57 14.75 11.74
N ALA A 273 3.84 14.42 11.99
CA ALA A 273 4.90 14.47 10.99
C ALA A 273 4.63 13.52 9.81
N TYR A 274 4.14 12.31 10.09
CA TYR A 274 3.74 11.34 9.07
C TYR A 274 2.62 11.86 8.18
N PHE A 275 1.54 12.38 8.77
CA PHE A 275 0.43 12.96 8.01
C PHE A 275 0.90 14.15 7.18
N VAL A 276 1.62 15.10 7.78
CA VAL A 276 2.18 16.25 7.06
C VAL A 276 3.00 15.78 5.86
N SER A 277 3.89 14.80 6.04
CA SER A 277 4.72 14.27 4.95
C SER A 277 3.91 13.62 3.82
N ASN A 278 2.78 12.99 4.13
CA ASN A 278 1.89 12.40 3.11
C ASN A 278 1.00 13.45 2.40
N PHE A 279 0.62 14.53 3.08
CA PHE A 279 -0.22 15.60 2.51
C PHE A 279 0.60 16.68 1.77
N LEU A 280 1.86 16.90 2.14
CA LEU A 280 2.71 17.94 1.55
C LEU A 280 2.86 17.84 0.02
N PRO A 281 3.02 16.65 -0.59
CA PRO A 281 3.08 16.49 -2.04
C PRO A 281 1.79 16.86 -2.78
N ILE A 282 0.64 16.79 -2.10
CA ILE A 282 -0.66 17.16 -2.67
C ILE A 282 -0.74 18.69 -2.79
N MET A 283 -0.21 19.42 -1.81
CA MET A 283 -0.20 20.88 -1.79
C MET A 283 0.92 21.48 -2.63
N TYR A 284 2.08 20.84 -2.65
CA TYR A 284 3.28 21.29 -3.34
C TYR A 284 3.85 20.18 -4.23
N PRO A 285 3.53 20.17 -5.54
CA PRO A 285 3.99 19.14 -6.48
C PRO A 285 5.53 19.03 -6.60
N SER A 286 6.25 20.10 -6.25
CA SER A 286 7.72 20.16 -6.23
C SER A 286 8.35 19.44 -5.04
N CYS A 287 7.56 18.95 -4.09
CA CYS A 287 8.04 18.33 -2.86
C CYS A 287 8.66 16.93 -3.13
N PRO A 288 9.81 16.60 -2.52
CA PRO A 288 10.48 15.31 -2.71
C PRO A 288 9.80 14.15 -1.97
N TYR A 289 8.81 14.39 -1.10
CA TYR A 289 8.10 13.35 -0.33
C TYR A 289 7.08 12.56 -1.17
N LYS A 290 7.42 12.23 -2.42
CA LYS A 290 6.54 11.48 -3.31
C LYS A 290 6.38 10.05 -2.79
N THR A 291 5.20 9.74 -2.29
CA THR A 291 4.77 8.37 -2.03
C THR A 291 4.08 7.82 -3.28
N PRO A 292 4.10 6.50 -3.53
CA PRO A 292 3.35 5.90 -4.63
C PRO A 292 1.86 6.31 -4.60
N LEU A 293 1.29 6.51 -3.41
CA LEU A 293 -0.06 7.04 -3.26
C LEU A 293 -0.23 8.50 -3.65
N SER A 294 0.76 9.35 -3.41
CA SER A 294 0.68 10.77 -3.81
C SER A 294 0.47 10.93 -5.32
N GLN A 295 1.03 10.03 -6.15
CA GLN A 295 0.87 10.04 -7.60
C GLN A 295 -0.59 9.72 -8.00
N TYR A 296 -1.18 8.68 -7.41
CA TYR A 296 -2.58 8.31 -7.68
C TYR A 296 -3.57 9.31 -7.07
N MET A 297 -3.30 9.81 -5.86
CA MET A 297 -4.11 10.83 -5.19
C MET A 297 -4.09 12.17 -5.92
N PHE A 298 -2.97 12.54 -6.53
CA PHE A 298 -2.88 13.74 -7.37
C PHE A 298 -3.75 13.60 -8.63
N LEU A 299 -3.73 12.44 -9.29
CA LEU A 299 -4.57 12.18 -10.46
C LEU A 299 -6.07 12.22 -10.12
N SER A 300 -6.48 11.60 -9.01
CA SER A 300 -7.88 11.63 -8.56
C SER A 300 -8.30 13.03 -8.09
N TYR A 301 -7.44 13.76 -7.39
CA TYR A 301 -7.67 15.14 -6.98
C TYR A 301 -7.78 16.09 -8.19
N ALA A 302 -6.87 15.99 -9.17
CA ALA A 302 -6.91 16.76 -10.41
C ALA A 302 -8.20 16.47 -11.20
N TYR A 303 -8.61 15.20 -11.26
CA TYR A 303 -9.87 14.79 -11.88
C TYR A 303 -11.09 15.38 -11.16
N ILE A 304 -11.12 15.33 -9.82
CA ILE A 304 -12.20 15.91 -9.01
C ILE A 304 -12.27 17.44 -9.19
N ILE A 305 -11.14 18.15 -9.17
CA ILE A 305 -11.10 19.59 -9.43
C ILE A 305 -11.57 19.91 -10.85
N HIS A 306 -11.14 19.13 -11.85
CA HIS A 306 -11.63 19.30 -13.22
C HIS A 306 -13.14 19.08 -13.33
N LEU A 307 -13.67 18.07 -12.64
CA LEU A 307 -15.11 17.79 -12.60
C LEU A 307 -15.87 18.93 -11.92
N ILE A 308 -15.38 19.42 -10.78
CA ILE A 308 -15.97 20.55 -10.05
C ILE A 308 -15.95 21.82 -10.90
N THR A 309 -14.84 22.15 -11.56
CA THR A 309 -14.74 23.33 -12.44
C THR A 309 -15.64 23.21 -13.68
N LEU A 310 -15.79 22.01 -14.23
CA LEU A 310 -16.69 21.73 -15.36
C LEU A 310 -18.17 21.84 -14.96
N VAL A 311 -18.53 21.34 -13.77
CA VAL A 311 -19.89 21.52 -13.21
C VAL A 311 -20.16 22.99 -12.88
N THR A 312 -19.19 23.71 -12.32
CA THR A 312 -19.34 25.13 -11.95
C THR A 312 -19.45 26.04 -13.18
N SER A 313 -18.71 25.74 -14.26
CA SER A 313 -18.83 26.44 -15.54
C SER A 313 -20.13 26.11 -16.28
N ALA A 314 -20.69 24.91 -16.12
CA ALA A 314 -22.01 24.55 -16.65
C ALA A 314 -23.17 25.23 -15.88
N LEU A 315 -22.98 25.54 -14.59
CA LEU A 315 -23.98 26.19 -13.73
C LEU A 315 -23.96 27.72 -13.79
N THR A 316 -22.96 28.34 -14.43
CA THR A 316 -22.89 29.80 -14.64
C THR A 316 -23.37 30.14 -16.06
N PRO A 317 -24.64 30.55 -16.25
CA PRO A 317 -25.11 30.97 -17.57
C PRO A 317 -24.32 32.22 -18.00
N THR A 318 -23.72 32.16 -19.18
CA THR A 318 -23.07 33.30 -19.82
C THR A 318 -24.08 34.42 -19.98
N LYS A 319 -23.87 35.52 -19.26
CA LYS A 319 -24.56 36.80 -19.47
C LYS A 319 -23.99 37.51 -20.68
#